data_AF-A0A348P5E2-F1
#
_entry.id   AF-A0A348P5E2-F1
#
_cell.length_a   1.000
_cell.length_b   1.000
_cell.length_c   1.000
_cell.angle_alpha   90.00
_cell.angle_beta   90.00
_cell.angle_gamma   90.00
#
_symmetry.space_group_name_H-M   'P 1'
#
loop_
_entity.id
_entity.type
_entity.pdbx_description
1 polymer ?
#
loop_
_entity_poly.entity_id
_entity_poly.type
_entity_poly.pdbx_seq_one_letter_code
_entity_poly.pdbx_strand_id
1 'polypeptide(L)'
;MSYISRYDAWHTSEEIAAIWQIIDQQADVYYEELKGADGKSNTEAYEIAREKAFDEAKDTLDLLEMDRDEKIEQLVGVYKQAAAMKEGIEKEIKTFKKRAEHEEAVMKDIAELIRILTAGKAVKAPSFEVKYSTSHPVEIIAKDKLPLKYLRVELSKIAAESLPKELADYVKAYEPDKTLIKADIKAGLKVPGAMVVEKKNINIK
;
A
#
# COMPACT_ATOMS: atom_id res chain seq x y z
N MET A 1 -7.45 -16.29 -17.71
CA MET A 1 -8.60 -16.91 -17.01
C MET A 1 -9.85 -16.28 -17.57
N SER A 2 -10.75 -17.09 -18.13
CA SER A 2 -12.03 -16.65 -18.68
C SER A 2 -12.89 -16.04 -17.56
N TYR A 3 -13.54 -14.91 -17.82
CA TYR A 3 -14.42 -14.18 -16.90
C TYR A 3 -15.78 -14.89 -16.64
N ILE A 4 -15.83 -16.19 -16.92
CA ILE A 4 -16.91 -17.13 -16.63
C ILE A 4 -16.37 -17.96 -15.45
N SER A 5 -16.81 -17.88 -14.19
CA SER A 5 -18.08 -17.47 -13.62
C SER A 5 -17.83 -17.09 -12.15
N ARG A 6 -17.95 -15.80 -11.81
CA ARG A 6 -18.02 -15.35 -10.40
C ARG A 6 -19.45 -15.44 -9.84
N TYR A 7 -20.42 -15.80 -10.68
CA TYR A 7 -21.85 -15.54 -10.48
C TYR A 7 -22.75 -16.79 -10.46
N ASP A 8 -22.28 -17.95 -10.94
CA ASP A 8 -23.13 -19.16 -10.99
C ASP A 8 -23.25 -19.88 -9.62
N ALA A 9 -22.61 -19.35 -8.57
CA ALA A 9 -22.50 -20.08 -7.31
C ALA A 9 -23.74 -19.95 -6.39
N TRP A 10 -24.57 -18.91 -6.52
CA TRP A 10 -25.73 -18.68 -5.62
C TRP A 10 -26.89 -17.95 -6.32
N HIS A 11 -28.11 -18.14 -5.80
CA HIS A 11 -29.40 -17.69 -6.36
C HIS A 11 -29.63 -16.16 -6.31
N THR A 12 -28.71 -15.34 -6.84
CA THR A 12 -29.04 -13.95 -7.19
C THR A 12 -29.75 -13.93 -8.53
N SER A 13 -30.79 -13.10 -8.70
CA SER A 13 -31.39 -12.94 -10.03
C SER A 13 -30.34 -12.37 -10.99
N GLU A 14 -30.45 -12.74 -12.27
CA GLU A 14 -29.59 -12.20 -13.33
C GLU A 14 -29.65 -10.66 -13.36
N GLU A 15 -30.77 -10.07 -12.94
CA GLU A 15 -31.02 -8.63 -12.93
C GLU A 15 -30.23 -7.91 -11.83
N ILE A 16 -30.15 -8.44 -10.61
CA ILE A 16 -29.30 -7.87 -9.55
C ILE A 16 -27.81 -8.11 -9.83
N ALA A 17 -27.46 -9.24 -10.45
CA ALA A 17 -26.10 -9.49 -10.90
C ALA A 17 -25.67 -8.48 -11.99
N ALA A 18 -26.57 -8.12 -12.92
CA ALA A 18 -26.32 -7.10 -13.93
C ALA A 18 -26.08 -5.71 -13.31
N ILE A 19 -26.84 -5.33 -12.28
CA ILE A 19 -26.62 -4.07 -11.54
C ILE A 19 -25.23 -4.02 -10.90
N TRP A 20 -24.76 -5.14 -10.33
CA TRP A 20 -23.40 -5.19 -9.77
C TRP A 20 -22.31 -5.19 -10.85
N GLN A 21 -22.57 -5.79 -12.02
CA GLN A 21 -21.68 -5.69 -13.18
C GLN A 21 -21.58 -4.26 -13.70
N ILE A 22 -22.66 -3.47 -13.66
CA ILE A 22 -22.59 -2.02 -13.99
C ILE A 22 -21.63 -1.33 -13.04
N ILE A 23 -21.73 -1.56 -11.73
CA ILE A 23 -20.84 -0.92 -10.75
C ILE A 23 -19.36 -1.28 -10.99
N ASP A 24 -19.06 -2.52 -11.35
CA ASP A 24 -17.68 -3.01 -11.52
C ASP A 24 -17.11 -2.66 -12.92
N GLN A 25 -17.83 -3.00 -13.99
CA GLN A 25 -17.35 -2.85 -15.37
C GLN A 25 -17.49 -1.43 -15.90
N GLN A 26 -18.58 -0.74 -15.56
CA GLN A 26 -18.80 0.62 -16.06
C GLN A 26 -17.91 1.63 -15.33
N ALA A 27 -17.57 1.37 -14.07
CA ALA A 27 -16.58 2.17 -13.34
C ALA A 27 -15.19 2.09 -14.02
N ASP A 28 -14.78 0.92 -14.49
CA ASP A 28 -13.53 0.77 -15.24
C ASP A 28 -13.56 1.53 -16.57
N VAL A 29 -14.67 1.47 -17.30
CA VAL A 29 -14.85 2.24 -18.56
C VAL A 29 -14.77 3.75 -18.29
N TYR A 30 -15.50 4.26 -17.30
CA TYR A 30 -15.45 5.67 -16.93
C TYR A 30 -14.08 6.10 -16.41
N TYR A 31 -13.37 5.22 -15.70
CA TYR A 31 -12.01 5.49 -15.27
C TYR A 31 -11.07 5.63 -16.48
N GLU A 32 -11.18 4.75 -17.47
CA GLU A 32 -10.37 4.80 -18.69
C GLU A 32 -10.62 6.08 -19.52
N GLU A 33 -11.84 6.63 -19.48
CA GLU A 33 -12.19 7.92 -20.09
C GLU A 33 -11.64 9.13 -19.31
N LEU A 34 -11.57 9.01 -17.98
CA LEU A 34 -11.16 10.10 -17.09
C LEU A 34 -9.66 10.12 -16.78
N LYS A 35 -8.97 8.98 -16.90
CA LYS A 35 -7.55 8.90 -16.58
C LYS A 35 -6.74 9.74 -17.57
N GLY A 36 -5.86 10.58 -17.04
CA GLY A 36 -5.07 11.51 -17.85
C GLY A 36 -5.83 12.74 -18.34
N ALA A 37 -7.08 12.96 -17.91
CA ALA A 37 -7.74 14.25 -18.06
C ALA A 37 -7.00 15.31 -17.22
N ASP A 38 -6.79 16.50 -17.79
CA ASP A 38 -5.99 17.57 -17.18
C ASP A 38 -6.48 17.90 -15.76
N GLY A 39 -5.56 17.77 -14.80
CA GLY A 39 -5.76 18.22 -13.41
C GLY A 39 -6.33 17.19 -12.45
N LYS A 40 -6.64 15.96 -12.86
CA LYS A 40 -7.12 14.91 -11.95
C LYS A 40 -6.06 13.85 -11.67
N SER A 41 -5.89 13.49 -10.40
CA SER A 41 -5.14 12.30 -10.03
C SER A 41 -5.88 11.02 -10.43
N ASN A 42 -5.15 9.91 -10.57
CA ASN A 42 -5.79 8.61 -10.87
C ASN A 42 -6.82 8.19 -9.80
N THR A 43 -6.59 8.57 -8.54
CA THR A 43 -7.52 8.29 -7.44
C THR A 43 -8.82 9.07 -7.62
N GLU A 44 -8.74 10.38 -7.87
CA GLU A 44 -9.92 11.21 -8.12
C GLU A 44 -10.68 10.77 -9.37
N ALA A 45 -9.97 10.38 -10.43
CA ALA A 45 -10.60 9.85 -11.64
C ALA A 45 -11.40 8.56 -11.35
N TYR A 46 -10.86 7.66 -10.53
CA TYR A 46 -11.53 6.42 -10.15
C TYR A 46 -12.74 6.66 -9.24
N GLU A 47 -12.65 7.59 -8.29
CA GLU A 47 -13.78 7.95 -7.42
C GLU A 47 -14.96 8.50 -8.21
N ILE A 48 -14.70 9.43 -9.14
CA ILE A 48 -15.73 9.99 -10.02
C ILE A 48 -16.33 8.90 -10.92
N ALA A 49 -15.50 8.02 -11.48
CA ALA A 49 -15.95 6.92 -12.31
C ALA A 49 -16.87 5.97 -11.54
N ARG A 50 -16.51 5.65 -10.29
CA ARG A 50 -17.28 4.79 -9.41
C ARG A 50 -18.60 5.42 -8.96
N GLU A 51 -18.60 6.72 -8.66
CA GLU A 51 -19.82 7.47 -8.32
C GLU A 51 -20.81 7.45 -9.49
N LYS A 52 -20.33 7.72 -10.71
CA LYS A 52 -21.16 7.68 -11.92
C LYS A 52 -21.74 6.28 -12.18
N ALA A 53 -20.92 5.24 -12.07
CA ALA A 53 -21.38 3.86 -12.23
C ALA A 53 -22.40 3.45 -11.14
N PHE A 54 -22.25 3.99 -9.93
CA PHE A 54 -23.20 3.76 -8.85
C PHE A 54 -24.55 4.44 -9.08
N ASP A 55 -24.55 5.67 -9.60
CA ASP A 55 -25.79 6.37 -9.96
C ASP A 55 -26.58 5.60 -11.03
N GLU A 56 -25.91 5.09 -12.06
CA GLU A 56 -26.54 4.27 -13.11
C GLU A 56 -27.07 2.93 -12.57
N ALA A 57 -26.34 2.31 -11.65
CA ALA A 57 -26.78 1.10 -10.97
C ALA A 57 -28.02 1.36 -10.10
N LYS A 58 -28.10 2.53 -9.46
CA LYS A 58 -29.27 2.95 -8.68
C LYS A 58 -30.48 3.19 -9.57
N ASP A 59 -30.32 3.90 -10.69
CA ASP A 59 -31.40 4.10 -11.65
C ASP A 59 -31.93 2.76 -12.18
N THR A 60 -31.02 1.82 -12.48
CA THR A 60 -31.37 0.46 -12.92
C THR A 60 -32.13 -0.31 -11.83
N LEU A 61 -31.71 -0.19 -10.56
CA LEU A 61 -32.38 -0.80 -9.42
C LEU A 61 -33.79 -0.24 -9.21
N ASP A 62 -33.99 1.06 -9.43
CA ASP A 62 -35.29 1.72 -9.30
C ASP A 62 -36.26 1.29 -10.41
N LEU A 63 -35.75 1.07 -11.63
CA LEU A 63 -36.53 0.56 -12.77
C LEU A 63 -36.90 -0.93 -12.67
N LEU A 64 -36.21 -1.68 -11.81
CA LEU A 64 -36.41 -3.12 -11.68
C LEU A 64 -37.79 -3.43 -11.08
N GLU A 65 -38.64 -4.17 -11.80
CA GLU A 65 -39.97 -4.56 -11.34
C GLU A 65 -39.89 -5.82 -10.45
N MET A 66 -39.43 -5.63 -9.21
CA MET A 66 -39.33 -6.67 -8.19
C MET A 66 -39.89 -6.19 -6.85
N ASP A 67 -40.33 -7.13 -6.01
CA ASP A 67 -40.74 -6.82 -4.65
C ASP A 67 -39.56 -6.23 -3.85
N ARG A 68 -39.87 -5.28 -2.97
CA ARG A 68 -38.85 -4.56 -2.20
C ARG A 68 -38.02 -5.49 -1.33
N ASP A 69 -38.65 -6.46 -0.66
CA ASP A 69 -37.96 -7.36 0.25
C ASP A 69 -37.06 -8.32 -0.53
N GLU A 70 -37.50 -8.74 -1.72
CA GLU A 70 -36.70 -9.54 -2.64
C GLU A 70 -35.46 -8.78 -3.14
N LYS A 71 -35.60 -7.51 -3.54
CA LYS A 71 -34.46 -6.65 -3.91
C LYS A 71 -33.45 -6.55 -2.76
N ILE A 72 -33.93 -6.33 -1.53
CA ILE A 72 -33.08 -6.21 -0.34
C ILE A 72 -32.34 -7.53 -0.08
N GLU A 73 -33.03 -8.66 -0.13
CA GLU A 73 -32.43 -9.98 0.11
C GLU A 73 -31.29 -10.25 -0.88
N GLN A 74 -31.51 -9.96 -2.16
CA GLN A 74 -30.50 -10.17 -3.20
C GLN A 74 -29.30 -9.23 -3.04
N LEU A 75 -29.52 -7.94 -2.74
CA LEU A 75 -28.43 -6.99 -2.45
C LEU A 75 -27.61 -7.39 -1.22
N VAL A 76 -28.26 -7.90 -0.17
CA VAL A 76 -27.59 -8.45 1.02
C VAL A 76 -26.73 -9.68 0.65
N GLY A 77 -27.22 -10.53 -0.26
CA GLY A 77 -26.46 -11.64 -0.81
C GLY A 77 -25.16 -11.19 -1.47
N VAL A 78 -25.25 -10.21 -2.39
CA VAL A 78 -24.10 -9.62 -3.08
C VAL A 78 -23.11 -9.00 -2.09
N TYR A 79 -23.60 -8.25 -1.09
CA TYR A 79 -22.75 -7.67 -0.05
C TYR A 79 -21.96 -8.73 0.73
N LYS A 80 -22.61 -9.82 1.17
CA LYS A 80 -21.96 -10.90 1.91
C LYS A 80 -20.88 -11.59 1.06
N GLN A 81 -21.14 -11.76 -0.24
CA GLN A 81 -20.16 -12.31 -1.18
C GLN A 81 -18.93 -11.41 -1.30
N ALA A 82 -19.14 -10.11 -1.55
CA ALA A 82 -18.04 -9.15 -1.65
C ALA A 82 -17.21 -9.09 -0.35
N ALA A 83 -17.88 -9.14 0.81
CA ALA A 83 -17.23 -9.18 2.12
C ALA A 83 -16.37 -10.46 2.31
N ALA A 84 -16.90 -11.63 1.94
CA ALA A 84 -16.18 -12.89 2.02
C ALA A 84 -14.96 -12.92 1.07
N MET A 85 -15.10 -12.40 -0.15
CA MET A 85 -13.99 -12.28 -1.10
C MET A 85 -12.90 -11.35 -0.57
N LYS A 86 -13.27 -10.18 -0.02
CA LYS A 86 -12.30 -9.27 0.62
C LYS A 86 -11.51 -9.98 1.72
N GLU A 87 -12.19 -10.72 2.59
CA GLU A 87 -11.52 -11.48 3.67
C GLU A 87 -10.56 -12.54 3.10
N GLY A 88 -10.95 -13.23 2.03
CA GLY A 88 -10.09 -14.19 1.31
C GLY A 88 -8.83 -13.53 0.76
N ILE A 89 -8.97 -12.41 0.05
CA ILE A 89 -7.84 -11.63 -0.50
C ILE A 89 -6.91 -11.16 0.62
N GLU A 90 -7.45 -10.67 1.74
CA GLU A 90 -6.63 -10.24 2.88
C GLU A 90 -5.82 -11.39 3.49
N LYS A 91 -6.38 -12.61 3.54
CA LYS A 91 -5.66 -13.82 3.99
C LYS A 91 -4.54 -14.20 3.02
N GLU A 92 -4.79 -14.11 1.71
CA GLU A 92 -3.77 -14.35 0.69
C GLU A 92 -2.63 -13.34 0.78
N ILE A 93 -2.94 -12.04 0.89
CA ILE A 93 -1.94 -10.98 1.08
C ILE A 93 -1.07 -11.27 2.30
N LYS A 94 -1.68 -11.65 3.43
CA LYS A 94 -0.94 -12.03 4.65
C LYS A 94 -0.01 -13.22 4.40
N THR A 95 -0.47 -14.20 3.64
CA THR A 95 0.31 -15.40 3.29
C THR A 95 1.49 -15.04 2.39
N PHE A 96 1.27 -14.25 1.35
CA PHE A 96 2.32 -13.79 0.45
C PHE A 96 3.34 -12.90 1.17
N LYS A 97 2.91 -12.03 2.09
CA LYS A 97 3.82 -11.24 2.92
C LYS A 97 4.73 -12.12 3.77
N LYS A 98 4.17 -13.10 4.49
CA LYS A 98 4.97 -14.06 5.28
C LYS A 98 5.96 -14.84 4.43
N ARG A 99 5.56 -15.25 3.21
CA ARG A 99 6.47 -15.92 2.27
C ARG A 99 7.59 -14.99 1.82
N ALA A 100 7.28 -13.74 1.46
CA ALA A 100 8.28 -12.75 1.09
C ALA A 100 9.27 -12.46 2.23
N GLU A 101 8.78 -12.34 3.48
CA GLU A 101 9.61 -12.18 4.68
C GLU A 101 10.54 -13.39 4.90
N HIS A 102 10.04 -14.60 4.65
CA HIS A 102 10.86 -15.81 4.72
C HIS A 102 11.97 -15.82 3.66
N GLU A 103 11.63 -15.52 2.40
CA GLU A 103 12.63 -15.42 1.33
C GLU A 103 13.66 -14.31 1.62
N GLU A 104 13.23 -13.18 2.19
CA GLU A 104 14.15 -12.12 2.61
C GLU A 104 15.12 -12.60 3.70
N ALA A 105 14.66 -13.43 4.65
CA ALA A 105 15.52 -14.03 5.65
C ALA A 105 16.53 -15.01 5.02
N VAL A 106 16.07 -15.89 4.13
CA VAL A 106 16.94 -16.82 3.38
C VAL A 106 17.99 -16.06 2.57
N MET A 107 17.60 -14.97 1.90
CA MET A 107 18.53 -14.10 1.16
C MET A 107 19.61 -13.50 2.07
N LYS A 108 19.25 -13.08 3.29
CA LYS A 108 20.22 -12.56 4.28
C LYS A 108 21.21 -13.64 4.72
N ASP A 109 20.73 -14.85 5.00
CA ASP A 109 21.58 -15.97 5.40
C ASP A 109 22.56 -16.35 4.28
N ILE A 110 22.06 -16.45 3.04
CA ILE A 110 22.90 -16.73 1.87
C ILE A 110 23.91 -15.61 1.62
N ALA A 111 23.51 -14.35 1.75
CA ALA A 111 24.39 -13.20 1.59
C ALA A 111 25.55 -13.22 2.61
N GLU A 112 25.30 -13.67 3.85
CA GLU A 112 26.35 -13.85 4.86
C GLU A 112 27.31 -14.99 4.50
N LEU A 113 26.79 -16.11 3.98
CA LEU A 113 27.64 -17.19 3.46
C LEU A 113 28.55 -16.71 2.31
N ILE A 114 28.00 -15.94 1.37
CA ILE A 114 28.78 -15.33 0.28
C ILE A 114 29.84 -14.37 0.84
N ARG A 115 29.49 -13.61 1.87
CA ARG A 115 30.43 -12.71 2.55
C ARG A 115 31.62 -13.45 3.16
N ILE A 116 31.35 -14.58 3.80
CA ILE A 116 32.39 -15.47 4.33
C ILE A 116 33.27 -16.00 3.20
N LEU A 117 32.67 -16.55 2.13
CA LEU A 117 33.40 -17.17 1.02
C LEU A 117 34.27 -16.18 0.23
N THR A 118 33.79 -14.94 0.06
CA THR A 118 34.52 -13.91 -0.67
C THR A 118 35.48 -13.11 0.21
N ALA A 119 35.45 -13.33 1.54
CA ALA A 119 36.23 -12.57 2.53
C ALA A 119 36.10 -11.04 2.35
N GLY A 120 34.91 -10.57 1.95
CA GLY A 120 34.64 -9.14 1.70
C GLY A 120 35.30 -8.56 0.44
N LYS A 121 35.79 -9.39 -0.50
CA LYS A 121 36.36 -8.96 -1.78
C LYS A 121 35.33 -9.04 -2.89
N ALA A 122 35.33 -8.06 -3.79
CA ALA A 122 34.45 -8.10 -4.96
C ALA A 122 34.80 -9.27 -5.88
N VAL A 123 33.78 -9.96 -6.39
CA VAL A 123 33.93 -11.10 -7.29
C VAL A 123 33.02 -10.89 -8.49
N LYS A 124 33.55 -11.14 -9.69
CA LYS A 124 32.79 -11.07 -10.93
C LYS A 124 32.96 -12.37 -11.70
N ALA A 125 31.83 -13.01 -12.00
CA ALA A 125 31.73 -14.19 -12.83
C ALA A 125 30.78 -13.91 -14.02
N PRO A 126 30.72 -14.78 -15.05
CA PRO A 126 29.78 -14.60 -16.16
C PRO A 126 28.31 -14.58 -15.74
N SER A 127 27.95 -15.29 -14.67
CA SER A 127 26.57 -15.46 -14.21
C SER A 127 26.18 -14.59 -13.01
N PHE A 128 27.14 -13.95 -12.33
CA PHE A 128 26.85 -13.13 -11.15
C PHE A 128 27.97 -12.11 -10.86
N GLU A 129 27.62 -11.06 -10.14
CA GLU A 129 28.57 -10.08 -9.62
C GLU A 129 28.30 -9.79 -8.14
N VAL A 130 29.33 -9.93 -7.29
CA VAL A 130 29.29 -9.57 -5.87
C VAL A 130 30.11 -8.31 -5.64
N LYS A 131 29.48 -7.26 -5.11
CA LYS A 131 30.10 -6.00 -4.74
C LYS A 131 29.85 -5.68 -3.27
N TYR A 132 30.84 -5.04 -2.66
CA TYR A 132 30.72 -4.47 -1.32
C TYR A 132 30.65 -2.96 -1.41
N SER A 133 29.77 -2.39 -0.61
CA SER A 133 29.60 -0.94 -0.50
C SER A 133 29.51 -0.55 0.96
N THR A 134 30.09 0.60 1.30
CA THR A 134 29.90 1.22 2.61
C THR A 134 28.76 2.24 2.51
N SER A 135 27.77 2.11 3.37
CA SER A 135 26.74 3.12 3.55
C SER A 135 26.92 3.80 4.91
N HIS A 136 26.47 5.04 4.97
CA HIS A 136 26.56 5.88 6.17
C HIS A 136 25.15 6.29 6.60
N PRO A 137 24.30 5.36 7.09
CA PRO A 137 22.96 5.72 7.57
C PRO A 137 23.03 6.51 8.89
N VAL A 138 22.01 7.35 9.10
CA VAL A 138 21.79 8.01 10.39
C VAL A 138 21.00 7.06 11.29
N GLU A 139 21.56 6.78 12.46
CA GLU A 139 20.95 6.03 13.54
C GLU A 139 20.48 7.00 14.63
N ILE A 140 19.22 6.86 15.05
CA ILE A 140 18.62 7.67 16.11
C ILE A 140 18.70 6.87 17.40
N ILE A 141 19.56 7.31 18.30
CA ILE A 141 19.86 6.62 19.57
C ILE A 141 18.85 7.04 20.64
N ALA A 142 18.50 8.34 20.66
CA ALA A 142 17.64 8.93 21.68
C ALA A 142 16.79 10.04 21.03
N LYS A 143 15.54 9.71 20.70
CA LYS A 143 14.62 10.62 20.00
C LYS A 143 14.25 11.83 20.85
N ASP A 144 14.15 11.64 22.17
CA ASP A 144 13.92 12.66 23.19
C ASP A 144 15.04 13.71 23.28
N LYS A 145 16.27 13.34 22.88
CA LYS A 145 17.43 14.22 22.90
C LYS A 145 17.63 14.98 21.59
N LEU A 146 16.84 14.70 20.56
CA LEU A 146 16.93 15.40 19.29
C LEU A 146 16.42 16.84 19.45
N PRO A 147 17.21 17.84 19.05
CA PRO A 147 16.72 19.21 18.96
C PRO A 147 15.50 19.34 18.04
N LEU A 148 14.56 20.21 18.42
CA LEU A 148 13.32 20.47 17.66
C LEU A 148 13.55 20.78 16.18
N LYS A 149 14.67 21.41 15.82
CA LYS A 149 15.03 21.70 14.42
C LYS A 149 15.21 20.45 13.55
N TYR A 150 15.43 19.28 14.16
CA TYR A 150 15.59 18.00 13.47
C TYR A 150 14.31 17.15 13.52
N LEU A 151 13.21 17.68 14.02
CA LEU A 151 11.93 16.97 14.08
C LEU A 151 10.97 17.58 13.07
N ARG A 152 10.53 16.78 12.11
CA ARG A 152 9.46 17.15 11.18
C ARG A 152 8.12 16.85 11.86
N VAL A 153 7.16 17.73 11.65
CA VAL A 153 5.76 17.46 12.02
C VAL A 153 5.16 16.67 10.86
N GLU A 154 4.83 15.41 11.10
CA GLU A 154 3.91 14.68 10.25
C GLU A 154 2.54 14.68 10.91
N LEU A 155 1.53 15.14 10.17
CA LEU A 155 0.14 14.83 10.48
C LEU A 155 0.02 13.32 10.35
N SER A 156 -0.14 12.62 11.47
CA SER A 156 -0.15 11.16 11.45
C SER A 156 -1.22 10.64 10.48
N LYS A 157 -0.87 9.66 9.63
CA LYS A 157 -1.82 9.05 8.68
C LYS A 157 -3.06 8.46 9.39
N ILE A 158 -2.92 8.09 10.66
CA ILE A 158 -4.00 7.54 11.50
C ILE A 158 -5.01 8.63 11.91
N ALA A 159 -4.58 9.89 12.07
CA ALA A 159 -5.47 10.99 12.44
C ALA A 159 -6.31 11.51 11.27
N ALA A 160 -5.86 11.29 10.02
CA ALA A 160 -6.54 11.82 8.84
C ALA A 160 -7.83 11.05 8.48
N GLU A 161 -7.89 9.73 8.76
CA GLU A 161 -9.04 8.88 8.36
C GLU A 161 -10.08 8.68 9.48
N SER A 162 -9.77 8.97 10.74
CA SER A 162 -10.63 8.54 11.87
C SER A 162 -10.84 9.58 12.98
N LEU A 163 -10.26 10.78 12.90
CA LEU A 163 -10.51 11.85 13.87
C LEU A 163 -11.18 13.08 13.24
N PRO A 164 -12.08 13.78 13.97
CA PRO A 164 -12.58 15.08 13.55
C PRO A 164 -11.43 16.03 13.24
N LYS A 165 -11.55 16.80 12.15
CA LYS A 165 -10.51 17.70 11.61
C LYS A 165 -9.93 18.67 12.66
N GLU A 166 -10.72 19.00 13.67
CA GLU A 166 -10.40 19.89 14.80
C GLU A 166 -9.48 19.25 15.86
N LEU A 167 -9.41 17.91 15.92
CA LEU A 167 -8.55 17.14 16.83
C LEU A 167 -7.28 16.59 16.15
N ALA A 168 -7.24 16.57 14.81
CA ALA A 168 -6.05 16.16 14.05
C ALA A 168 -4.85 17.09 14.32
N ASP A 169 -5.09 18.37 14.60
CA ASP A 169 -4.06 19.34 14.97
C ASP A 169 -3.36 19.03 16.29
N TYR A 170 -3.98 18.21 17.17
CA TYR A 170 -3.45 17.84 18.48
C TYR A 170 -2.59 16.58 18.48
N VAL A 171 -2.64 15.75 17.43
CA VAL A 171 -1.81 14.54 17.30
C VAL A 171 -0.68 14.80 16.30
N LYS A 172 0.25 15.68 16.68
CA LYS A 172 1.48 15.91 15.92
C LYS A 172 2.49 14.81 16.22
N ALA A 173 2.72 13.91 15.26
CA ALA A 173 3.83 12.97 15.33
C ALA A 173 5.11 13.71 14.90
N TYR A 174 6.05 13.86 15.83
CA TYR A 174 7.36 14.41 15.52
C TYR A 174 8.28 13.29 15.03
N GLU A 175 8.69 13.33 13.76
CA GLU A 175 9.60 12.35 13.16
C GLU A 175 10.99 12.94 12.92
N PRO A 176 12.08 12.21 13.20
CA PRO A 176 13.43 12.69 12.93
C PRO A 176 13.69 12.93 11.44
N ASP A 177 14.13 14.13 11.10
CA ASP A 177 14.67 14.48 9.78
C ASP A 177 16.06 13.88 9.58
N LYS A 178 16.11 12.60 9.18
CA LYS A 178 17.38 11.92 8.93
C LYS A 178 18.22 12.57 7.83
N THR A 179 17.61 13.35 6.91
CA THR A 179 18.34 14.04 5.84
C THR A 179 19.11 15.24 6.39
N LEU A 180 18.42 16.10 7.16
CA LEU A 180 19.01 17.27 7.79
C LEU A 180 20.04 16.87 8.84
N ILE A 181 19.73 15.85 9.66
CA ILE A 181 20.67 15.28 10.63
C ILE A 181 21.94 14.80 9.93
N LYS A 182 21.80 14.07 8.80
CA LYS A 182 22.96 13.57 8.05
C LYS A 182 23.81 14.70 7.47
N ALA A 183 23.17 15.77 6.99
CA ALA A 183 23.86 16.94 6.44
C ALA A 183 24.66 17.67 7.53
N ASP A 184 24.04 17.94 8.69
CA ASP A 184 24.67 18.63 9.81
C ASP A 184 25.82 17.81 10.41
N ILE A 185 25.65 16.49 10.59
CA ILE A 185 26.74 15.61 11.04
C ILE A 185 27.91 15.62 10.04
N LYS A 186 27.62 15.58 8.73
CA LYS A 186 28.67 15.68 7.69
C LYS A 186 29.37 17.04 7.68
N ALA A 187 28.67 18.12 8.04
CA ALA A 187 29.23 19.45 8.20
C ALA A 187 30.07 19.59 9.49
N GLY A 188 30.21 18.52 10.29
CA GLY A 188 31.01 18.50 11.52
C GLY A 188 30.22 18.88 12.78
N LEU A 189 28.90 19.08 12.67
CA LEU A 189 28.06 19.39 13.83
C LEU A 189 27.75 18.11 14.61
N LYS A 190 27.89 18.18 15.94
CA LYS A 190 27.39 17.12 16.82
C LYS A 190 25.88 17.28 16.98
N VAL A 191 25.12 16.26 16.57
CA VAL A 191 23.67 16.20 16.76
C VAL A 191 23.37 15.29 17.96
N PRO A 192 22.90 15.83 19.10
CA PRO A 192 22.54 15.01 20.24
C PRO A 192 21.44 14.00 19.87
N GLY A 193 21.59 12.76 20.32
CA GLY A 193 20.60 11.71 20.09
C GLY A 193 20.66 11.03 18.71
N ALA A 194 21.58 11.44 17.83
CA ALA A 194 21.80 10.78 16.54
C ALA A 194 23.29 10.63 16.20
N MET A 195 23.61 9.58 15.44
CA MET A 195 24.95 9.40 14.90
C MET A 195 24.88 8.85 13.47
N VAL A 196 25.94 9.08 12.70
CA VAL A 196 26.13 8.39 11.42
C VAL A 196 26.95 7.14 11.68
N VAL A 197 26.39 5.97 11.38
CA VAL A 197 27.09 4.69 11.51
C VAL A 197 27.57 4.21 10.15
N GLU A 198 28.70 3.50 10.10
CA GLU A 198 29.18 2.84 8.89
C GLU A 198 28.57 1.43 8.80
N LYS A 199 27.88 1.14 7.70
CA LYS A 199 27.37 -0.21 7.40
C LYS A 199 27.99 -0.73 6.12
N LYS A 200 28.55 -1.95 6.19
CA LYS A 200 29.05 -2.68 5.01
C LYS A 200 27.92 -3.52 4.42
N ASN A 201 27.47 -3.13 3.24
CA ASN A 201 26.40 -3.81 2.49
C ASN A 201 27.02 -4.65 1.37
N ILE A 202 26.42 -5.81 1.14
CA ILE A 202 26.69 -6.67 -0.01
C ILE A 202 25.61 -6.44 -1.06
N ASN A 203 26.02 -6.32 -2.32
CA ASN A 203 25.15 -6.18 -3.48
C ASN A 203 25.47 -7.32 -4.44
N ILE A 204 24.45 -8.11 -4.79
CA ILE A 204 24.55 -9.29 -5.64
C ILE A 204 23.66 -9.02 -6.85
N LYS A 205 24.24 -9.06 -8.06
CA LYS A 205 23.56 -8.87 -9.34
C LYS A 205 23.69 -10.09 -10.23
#